data_AF-A0A0B1SDN2-F1
#
_entry.id   AF-A0A0B1SDN2-F1
#
_cell.length_a   1.000
_cell.length_b   1.000
_cell.length_c   1.000
_cell.angle_alpha   90.00
_cell.angle_beta   90.00
_cell.angle_gamma   90.00
#
_symmetry.space_group_name_H-M   'P 1'
#
loop_
_entity.id
_entity.type
_entity.pdbx_description
1 polymer ?
#
loop_
_entity_poly.entity_id
_entity_poly.type
_entity_poly.pdbx_seq_one_letter_code
_entity_poly.pdbx_strand_id
1 'polypeptide(L)' 'MGRAGTIQIVTEKQGCINVTDSSQVQIGCSRKWMHNEYEEVLCACDSDNCNRDDVTAAVSPTSNVALIIFVYILYQLS' A
#
# COMPACT_ATOMS: atom_id res chain seq x y z
N MET A 1 -16.67 33.30 -2.43
CA MET A 1 -17.43 32.14 -1.90
C MET A 1 -16.45 31.07 -1.47
N GLY A 2 -16.42 30.73 -0.18
CA GLY A 2 -15.45 29.79 0.40
C GLY A 2 -15.74 28.35 -0.03
N ARG A 3 -14.70 27.64 -0.49
CA ARG A 3 -14.73 26.18 -0.64
C ARG A 3 -14.76 25.59 0.76
N ALA A 4 -15.96 25.24 1.25
CA ALA A 4 -16.09 24.38 2.40
C ALA A 4 -15.48 23.03 2.03
N GLY A 5 -14.24 22.78 2.45
CA GLY A 5 -13.60 21.49 2.31
C GLY A 5 -14.41 20.48 3.13
N THR A 6 -14.89 19.43 2.48
CA THR A 6 -15.50 18.31 3.18
C THR A 6 -14.44 17.72 4.11
N ILE A 7 -14.67 17.79 5.43
CA ILE A 7 -13.79 17.18 6.42
C ILE A 7 -13.94 15.67 6.24
N GLN A 8 -12.97 15.04 5.58
CA GLN A 8 -12.90 13.58 5.48
C GLN A 8 -12.49 13.04 6.85
N ILE A 9 -13.39 12.30 7.50
CA ILE A 9 -13.09 11.66 8.78
C ILE A 9 -12.37 10.35 8.46
N VAL A 10 -11.06 10.30 8.74
CA VAL A 10 -10.24 9.11 8.56
C VAL A 10 -10.08 8.41 9.90
N THR A 11 -10.52 7.16 9.99
CA THR A 11 -10.25 6.29 11.14
C THR A 11 -9.22 5.26 10.75
N GLU A 12 -8.03 5.36 11.33
CA GLU A 12 -6.91 4.49 11.01
C GLU A 12 -6.57 3.55 12.17
N LYS A 13 -6.26 2.29 11.85
CA LYS A 13 -5.69 1.32 12.78
C LYS A 13 -4.48 0.67 12.14
N GLN A 14 -3.33 0.78 12.80
CA GLN A 14 -2.08 0.16 12.38
C GLN A 14 -1.60 -0.85 13.43
N GLY A 15 -0.86 -1.86 12.98
CA GLY A 15 -0.24 -2.85 13.86
C GLY A 15 0.53 -3.91 13.07
N CYS A 16 1.07 -4.88 13.80
CA CYS A 16 1.69 -6.08 13.24
C CYS A 16 0.76 -7.26 13.47
N ILE A 17 0.63 -8.12 12.46
CA ILE A 17 -0.09 -9.38 12.57
C ILE A 17 0.92 -10.52 12.76
N ASN A 18 0.70 -11.36 13.77
CA ASN A 18 1.47 -12.58 13.94
C ASN A 18 0.78 -13.69 13.16
N VAL A 19 1.43 -14.21 12.12
CA VAL A 19 0.88 -15.28 11.27
C VAL A 19 1.78 -16.50 11.34
N THR A 20 1.16 -17.67 11.51
CA THR A 20 1.87 -18.96 11.48
C THR A 20 2.22 -19.37 10.05
N ASP A 21 1.43 -18.92 9.07
CA ASP A 21 1.60 -19.20 7.64
C ASP A 21 1.44 -17.89 6.85
N SER A 22 2.57 -17.33 6.39
CA SER A 22 2.59 -16.08 5.65
C SER A 22 2.02 -16.19 4.23
N SER A 23 1.83 -17.40 3.70
CA SER A 23 1.25 -17.61 2.36
C SER A 23 -0.22 -17.20 2.28
N GLN A 24 -0.89 -17.09 3.44
CA GLN A 24 -2.28 -16.66 3.55
C GLN A 24 -2.43 -15.13 3.61
N VAL A 25 -1.31 -14.39 3.70
CA VAL A 25 -1.31 -12.93 3.73
C VAL A 25 -1.00 -12.40 2.34
N GLN A 26 -1.93 -11.63 1.78
CA GLN A 26 -1.69 -10.92 0.53
C GLN A 26 -0.97 -9.60 0.80
N ILE A 27 0.27 -9.48 0.33
CA ILE A 27 1.06 -8.25 0.41
C ILE A 27 0.54 -7.20 -0.58
N GLY A 28 0.52 -5.94 -0.14
CA GLY A 28 -0.02 -4.78 -0.84
C GLY A 28 -1.28 -4.22 -0.16
N CYS A 29 -1.94 -3.28 -0.83
CA CYS A 29 -3.17 -2.65 -0.34
C CYS A 29 -4.37 -3.08 -1.17
N SER A 30 -5.48 -3.37 -0.50
CA SER A 30 -6.80 -3.59 -1.08
C SER A 30 -7.71 -2.42 -0.70
N ARG A 31 -8.49 -1.92 -1.67
CA ARG A 31 -9.42 -0.81 -1.48
C ARG A 31 -10.83 -1.22 -1.86
N LYS A 32 -11.80 -0.88 -1.03
CA LYS A 32 -13.21 -1.20 -1.25
C LYS A 32 -14.08 0.00 -0.92
N TRP A 33 -14.90 0.40 -1.89
CA TRP A 33 -15.96 1.38 -1.67
C TRP A 33 -17.14 0.72 -0.95
N MET A 34 -17.55 1.31 0.16
CA MET A 34 -18.72 0.90 0.94
C MET A 34 -19.96 1.67 0.50
N HIS A 35 -21.14 1.08 0.74
CA HIS A 35 -22.42 1.66 0.32
C HIS A 35 -22.73 3.04 0.95
N ASN A 36 -22.07 3.37 2.05
CA ASN A 36 -22.27 4.61 2.79
C ASN A 36 -21.24 5.71 2.43
N GLU A 37 -20.66 5.66 1.22
CA GLU A 37 -19.65 6.62 0.73
C GLU A 37 -18.31 6.62 1.50
N TYR A 38 -18.04 5.56 2.27
CA TYR A 38 -16.74 5.36 2.92
C TYR A 38 -15.86 4.44 2.08
N GLU A 39 -14.56 4.72 2.05
CA GLU A 39 -13.56 3.82 1.50
C GLU A 39 -12.91 3.03 2.64
N GLU A 40 -12.84 1.70 2.49
CA GLU A 40 -12.08 0.83 3.36
C GLU A 40 -10.77 0.45 2.66
N VAL A 41 -9.64 0.69 3.33
CA VAL A 41 -8.30 0.36 2.84
C VAL A 41 -7.65 -0.61 3.82
N LEU A 42 -7.24 -1.78 3.34
CA LEU A 42 -6.49 -2.77 4.11
C LEU A 42 -5.16 -3.03 3.41
N CYS A 43 -4.07 -2.86 4.14
CA CYS A 43 -2.72 -3.11 3.64
C CYS A 43 -1.99 -4.14 4.49
N ALA A 44 -1.17 -4.96 3.84
CA ALA A 44 -0.17 -5.80 4.49
C ALA A 44 1.16 -5.63 3.75
N CYS A 45 2.25 -5.55 4.50
CA CYS A 45 3.58 -5.35 3.97
C CYS A 45 4.60 -6.13 4.80
N ASP A 46 5.76 -6.40 4.20
CA ASP A 46 6.83 -7.18 4.81
C ASP A 46 8.11 -6.34 4.84
N SER A 47 8.32 -5.64 5.97
CA SER A 47 9.55 -4.95 6.37
C SER A 47 9.29 -4.22 7.70
N ASP A 48 10.36 -3.78 8.37
CA ASP A 48 10.25 -2.96 9.58
C ASP A 48 9.50 -1.65 9.30
N ASN A 49 8.42 -1.44 10.06
CA ASN A 49 7.65 -0.19 10.05
C ASN A 49 7.12 0.20 8.66
N CYS A 50 6.89 -0.78 7.78
CA CYS A 50 6.37 -0.57 6.41
C CYS A 50 4.92 -0.09 6.39
N ASN A 51 4.17 -0.32 7.47
CA ASN A 51 2.79 0.09 7.66
C ASN A 51 2.64 1.58 8.06
N ARG A 52 3.74 2.36 7.99
CA ARG A 52 3.78 3.77 8.38
C ARG A 52 2.87 4.67 7.53
N ASP A 53 2.76 4.36 6.25
CA ASP A 53 1.97 5.13 5.29
C ASP A 53 1.49 4.23 4.14
N ASP A 54 0.39 4.65 3.51
CA ASP A 54 -0.28 3.92 2.41
C ASP A 54 0.66 3.68 1.22
N VAL A 55 1.54 4.65 0.91
CA VAL A 55 2.47 4.53 -0.22
C VAL A 55 3.47 3.41 0.03
N THR A 56 4.08 3.39 1.22
CA THR A 56 5.06 2.38 1.63
C THR A 56 4.41 1.00 1.78
N ALA A 57 3.23 0.92 2.39
CA ALA A 57 2.51 -0.33 2.60
C ALA A 57 1.98 -0.94 1.28
N ALA A 58 1.72 -0.12 0.26
CA ALA A 58 1.27 -0.58 -1.05
C ALA A 58 2.40 -1.18 -1.91
N VAL A 59 3.67 -0.98 -1.55
CA VAL A 59 4.79 -1.49 -2.34
C VAL A 59 4.86 -3.01 -2.23
N SER A 60 4.54 -3.69 -3.34
CA SER A 60 4.82 -5.12 -3.47
C SER A 60 6.28 -5.33 -3.89
N PRO A 61 7.00 -6.29 -3.27
CA PRO A 61 8.42 -6.55 -3.58
C PRO A 61 8.66 -6.95 -5.04
N THR A 62 7.64 -7.48 -5.72
CA THR A 62 7.70 -7.86 -7.15
C THR A 62 7.82 -6.66 -8.09
N SER A 63 7.36 -5.47 -7.68
CA SER A 63 7.31 -4.28 -8.54
C SER A 63 8.69 -3.62 -8.72
N ASN A 64 9.53 -3.63 -7.69
CA ASN A 64 10.84 -2.97 -7.71
C ASN A 64 11.88 -3.73 -8.54
N VAL A 65 11.82 -5.07 -8.56
CA VAL A 65 12.74 -5.88 -9.36
C VAL A 65 12.58 -5.60 -10.86
N ALA A 66 11.34 -5.45 -11.34
CA ALA A 66 11.07 -5.15 -12.75
C ALA A 66 11.60 -3.77 -13.16
N LEU A 67 11.44 -2.75 -12.32
CA LEU A 67 11.96 -1.40 -12.58
C LEU A 67 13.48 -1.37 -12.58
N ILE A 68 14.13 -2.05 -11.63
CA ILE A 68 15.60 -2.15 -11.57
C ILE A 68 16.15 -2.86 -12.81
N ILE A 69 15.52 -3.96 -13.23
CA ILE A 69 15.90 -4.66 -14.47
C ILE A 69 15.72 -3.76 -15.69
N PHE A 70 14.60 -3.04 -15.79
CA PHE A 70 14.33 -2.15 -16.91
C PHE A 70 15.35 -1.00 -17.02
N VAL A 71 15.67 -0.35 -15.90
CA VAL A 71 16.71 0.70 -15.85
C VAL A 71 18.08 0.14 -16.20
N TYR A 72 18.42 -1.06 -15.71
CA TYR A 72 19.68 -1.73 -16.04
C TYR A 72 19.79 -2.04 -17.54
N ILE A 73 18.72 -2.53 -18.16
CA ILE A 73 18.65 -2.78 -19.61
C ILE A 73 18.86 -1.47 -20.37
N LEU A 74 18.15 -0.39 -20.01
CA LEU A 74 18.31 0.91 -20.66
C LEU A 74 19.73 1.48 -20.55
N TYR A 75 20.36 1.33 -19.39
CA TYR A 75 21.74 1.74 -19.16
C TYR A 75 22.72 0.99 -20.08
N GLN A 76 22.51 -0.31 -20.31
CA GLN A 76 23.36 -1.11 -21.20
C GLN A 76 23.16 -0.83 -22.70
N LEU A 77 22.06 -0.16 -23.08
CA LEU A 77 21.79 0.24 -24.46
C LEU A 77 22.20 1.68 -24.80
N SER A 78 22.65 2.47 -23.81
CA SER A 78 23.13 3.86 -23.99
C SER A 78 24.65 3.92 -24.09
#